data_AF-A0ABD0X7T2-F1
#
_entry.id   AF-A0ABD0X7T2-F1
#
_cell.length_a   1.000
_cell.length_b   1.000
_cell.length_c   1.000
_cell.angle_alpha   90.00
_cell.angle_beta   90.00
_cell.angle_gamma   90.00
#
_symmetry.space_group_name_H-M   'P 1'
#
loop_
_entity.id
_entity.type
_entity.pdbx_description
1 polymer ?
#
loop_
_entity_poly.entity_id
_entity_poly.type
_entity_poly.pdbx_seq_one_letter_code
_entity_poly.pdbx_strand_id
1 'polypeptide(L)'
;MEESLRGRTVSDILLIHCGGNDLDNIKGLELVTVMKQDLLHLHGIFPEMKILFSSINERCHWRKADPRKINKTRIWVNREMGKFVRDLGGDSGRHPCLKFDCPGIFIRDGQIWDIFFK
;
A
#
# COMPACT_ATOMS: atom_id res chain seq x y z
N MET A 1 18.60 7.06 -4.61
CA MET A 1 17.18 7.45 -4.77
C MET A 1 17.02 8.88 -5.31
N GLU A 2 17.97 9.79 -5.06
CA GLU A 2 17.89 11.20 -5.48
C GLU A 2 18.00 11.46 -7.00
N GLU A 3 18.64 10.58 -7.78
CA GLU A 3 18.83 10.81 -9.22
C GLU A 3 17.54 10.72 -10.06
N SER A 4 16.51 10.00 -9.59
CA SER A 4 15.32 9.72 -10.40
C SER A 4 14.34 10.90 -10.51
N LEU A 5 14.53 11.97 -9.72
CA LEU A 5 13.59 13.09 -9.61
C LEU A 5 14.09 14.40 -10.25
N ARG A 6 15.34 14.43 -10.76
CA ARG A 6 15.89 15.63 -11.41
C ARG A 6 15.11 15.98 -12.68
N GLY A 7 14.45 17.13 -12.66
CA GLY A 7 13.76 17.71 -13.82
C GLY A 7 12.26 17.40 -13.94
N ARG A 8 11.65 16.70 -12.97
CA ARG A 8 10.20 16.50 -12.92
C ARG A 8 9.57 17.52 -11.98
N THR A 9 8.45 18.12 -12.39
CA THR A 9 7.60 18.90 -11.51
C THR A 9 7.14 18.01 -10.35
N VAL A 10 7.15 18.53 -9.13
CA VAL A 10 6.59 17.83 -7.96
C VAL A 10 5.16 17.43 -8.30
N SER A 11 4.83 16.15 -8.15
CA SER A 11 3.47 15.68 -8.42
C SER A 11 2.55 16.19 -7.34
N ASP A 12 1.40 16.75 -7.71
CA ASP A 12 0.40 17.23 -6.74
C ASP A 12 -0.19 16.07 -5.91
N ILE A 13 -0.18 14.86 -6.48
CA ILE A 13 -0.74 13.64 -5.87
C ILE A 13 0.19 12.44 -6.11
N LEU A 14 0.47 11.69 -5.05
CA LEU A 14 1.17 10.41 -5.06
C LEU A 14 0.23 9.27 -4.66
N LEU A 15 -0.12 8.40 -5.61
CA LEU A 15 -0.86 7.17 -5.33
C LEU A 15 0.13 6.04 -4.98
N ILE A 16 -0.05 5.43 -3.80
CA ILE A 16 0.81 4.33 -3.33
C ILE A 16 0.00 3.05 -3.15
N HIS A 17 0.44 1.97 -3.79
CA HIS A 17 -0.07 0.61 -3.61
C HIS A 17 1.08 -0.29 -3.16
N CYS A 18 1.34 -0.36 -1.86
CA CYS A 18 2.45 -1.12 -1.30
C CYS A 18 2.07 -1.88 -0.01
N GLY A 19 2.95 -2.78 0.44
CA GLY A 19 2.81 -3.58 1.67
C GLY A 19 2.16 -4.96 1.49
N GLY A 20 1.51 -5.22 0.35
CA GLY A 20 0.90 -6.51 0.07
C GLY A 20 1.88 -7.69 0.02
N ASN A 21 3.14 -7.45 -0.35
CA ASN A 21 4.16 -8.50 -0.47
C ASN A 21 4.82 -8.88 0.85
N ASP A 22 4.72 -8.02 1.85
CA ASP A 22 5.40 -8.17 3.13
C ASP A 22 4.50 -8.78 4.20
N LEU A 23 3.19 -8.85 3.93
CA LEU A 23 2.19 -9.42 4.83
C LEU A 23 2.43 -10.89 5.21
N ASP A 24 3.16 -11.65 4.39
CA ASP A 24 3.54 -13.04 4.68
C ASP A 24 4.99 -13.20 5.17
N ASN A 25 5.75 -12.11 5.25
CA ASN A 25 7.17 -12.10 5.61
C ASN A 25 7.47 -11.40 6.94
N ILE A 26 6.75 -10.33 7.28
CA ILE A 26 6.96 -9.55 8.51
C ILE A 26 5.67 -9.36 9.30
N LYS A 27 5.80 -8.97 10.58
CA LYS A 27 4.64 -8.70 11.43
C LYS A 27 3.92 -7.44 10.97
N GLY A 28 2.59 -7.42 11.02
CA GLY A 28 1.80 -6.26 10.60
C GLY A 28 2.22 -4.93 11.27
N LEU A 29 2.60 -4.97 12.55
CA LEU A 29 3.08 -3.79 13.27
C LEU A 29 4.40 -3.25 12.71
N GLU A 30 5.31 -4.15 12.34
CA GLU A 30 6.59 -3.81 11.72
C GLU A 30 6.36 -3.19 10.35
N LEU A 31 5.49 -3.82 9.55
CA LEU A 31 5.08 -3.28 8.24
C LEU A 31 4.50 -1.87 8.36
N VAL A 32 3.56 -1.63 9.27
CA VAL A 32 2.99 -0.29 9.51
C VAL A 32 4.06 0.71 9.94
N THR A 33 5.01 0.28 10.79
CA THR A 33 6.09 1.16 11.26
C THR A 33 6.95 1.63 10.10
N VAL A 34 7.42 0.71 9.26
CA VAL A 34 8.27 1.02 8.09
C VAL A 34 7.51 1.89 7.10
N MET A 35 6.27 1.51 6.73
CA MET A 35 5.44 2.30 5.82
C MET A 35 5.22 3.73 6.32
N LYS A 36 4.97 3.91 7.63
CA LYS A 36 4.80 5.25 8.21
C LYS A 36 6.09 6.07 8.13
N GLN A 37 7.24 5.46 8.40
CA GLN A 37 8.53 6.15 8.32
C GLN A 37 8.81 6.63 6.89
N ASP A 38 8.56 5.80 5.88
CA ASP A 38 8.74 6.16 4.47
C ASP A 38 7.81 7.32 4.06
N LEU A 39 6.54 7.26 4.47
CA LEU A 39 5.57 8.31 4.18
C LEU A 39 5.90 9.63 4.91
N LEU A 40 6.36 9.58 6.16
CA LEU A 40 6.81 10.77 6.89
C LEU A 40 8.00 11.41 6.19
N HIS A 41 8.95 10.60 5.75
CA HIS A 41 10.13 11.08 5.02
C HIS A 41 9.71 11.77 3.72
N LEU A 42 8.83 11.14 2.93
CA LEU A 42 8.28 11.72 1.70
C LEU A 42 7.52 13.02 1.94
N HIS A 43 6.67 13.06 2.97
CA HIS A 43 5.92 14.27 3.33
C HIS A 43 6.84 15.39 3.82
N GLY A 44 7.95 15.08 4.49
CA GLY A 44 8.96 16.06 4.88
C GLY A 44 9.68 16.70 3.68
N ILE A 45 9.91 15.94 2.61
CA ILE A 45 10.53 16.47 1.37
C ILE A 45 9.50 17.24 0.53
N PHE A 46 8.25 16.76 0.48
CA PHE A 46 7.18 17.32 -0.35
C PHE A 46 5.91 17.57 0.48
N PRO A 47 5.87 18.60 1.34
CA PRO A 47 4.74 18.82 2.24
C PRO A 47 3.42 19.12 1.54
N GLU A 48 3.47 19.71 0.34
CA GLU A 48 2.30 20.04 -0.47
C GLU A 48 1.77 18.85 -1.30
N MET A 49 2.54 17.75 -1.40
CA MET A 49 2.15 16.57 -2.17
C MET A 49 1.12 15.76 -1.39
N LYS A 50 -0.07 15.55 -1.99
CA LYS A 50 -1.10 14.72 -1.38
C LYS A 50 -0.80 13.25 -1.59
N ILE A 51 -0.89 12.47 -0.52
CA ILE A 51 -0.66 11.03 -0.58
C ILE A 51 -2.02 10.33 -0.64
N LEU A 52 -2.23 9.50 -1.67
CA LEU A 52 -3.39 8.63 -1.79
C LEU A 52 -2.94 7.19 -1.52
N PHE A 53 -3.35 6.62 -0.39
CA PHE A 53 -3.05 5.24 -0.07
C PHE A 53 -4.09 4.30 -0.67
N SER A 54 -3.66 3.46 -1.59
CA SER A 54 -4.47 2.38 -2.12
C SER A 54 -4.41 1.21 -1.14
N SER A 55 -5.57 0.82 -0.61
CA SER A 55 -5.68 -0.35 0.28
C SER A 55 -5.07 -1.61 -0.35
N ILE A 56 -4.34 -2.37 0.45
CA ILE A 56 -3.79 -3.67 0.07
C ILE A 56 -4.95 -4.62 -0.26
N ASN A 57 -4.86 -5.24 -1.44
CA ASN A 57 -5.86 -6.15 -1.97
C ASN A 57 -5.83 -7.52 -1.26
N GLU A 58 -6.98 -8.19 -1.27
CA GLU A 58 -7.05 -9.60 -0.87
C GLU A 58 -6.40 -10.48 -1.94
N ARG A 59 -5.69 -11.53 -1.52
CA ARG A 59 -5.05 -12.51 -2.43
C ARG A 59 -5.57 -13.91 -2.14
N CYS A 60 -5.79 -14.70 -3.20
CA CYS A 60 -6.27 -16.08 -3.11
C CYS A 60 -5.22 -17.04 -2.51
N HIS A 61 -3.94 -16.77 -2.78
CA HIS A 61 -2.84 -17.60 -2.31
C HIS A 61 -1.78 -16.72 -1.66
N TRP A 62 -1.36 -17.14 -0.48
CA TRP A 62 -0.23 -16.57 0.25
C TRP A 62 0.86 -17.63 0.35
N ARG A 63 2.12 -17.26 0.20
CA ARG A 63 3.20 -18.24 0.02
C ARG A 63 3.55 -18.95 1.31
N LYS A 64 3.44 -18.28 2.47
CA LYS A 64 4.05 -18.72 3.72
C LYS A 64 3.13 -18.82 4.93
N ALA A 65 1.90 -18.27 4.87
CA ALA A 65 1.04 -18.21 6.05
C ALA A 65 -0.44 -18.42 5.75
N ASP A 66 -1.19 -18.73 6.81
CA ASP A 66 -2.64 -18.96 6.78
C ASP A 66 -3.37 -17.73 6.21
N PRO A 67 -4.12 -17.89 5.09
CA PRO A 67 -4.86 -16.81 4.44
C PRO A 67 -5.79 -16.05 5.39
N ARG A 68 -6.40 -16.71 6.39
CA ARG A 68 -7.30 -16.05 7.35
C ARG A 68 -6.54 -15.09 8.26
N LYS A 69 -5.36 -15.50 8.73
CA LYS A 69 -4.49 -14.66 9.58
C LYS A 69 -3.96 -13.48 8.78
N ILE A 70 -3.51 -13.71 7.55
CA ILE A 70 -3.02 -12.64 6.68
C ILE A 70 -4.14 -11.65 6.35
N ASN A 71 -5.35 -12.12 6.05
CA ASN A 71 -6.47 -11.21 5.78
C ASN A 71 -6.80 -10.33 6.99
N LYS A 72 -6.74 -10.89 8.21
CA LYS A 72 -6.91 -10.10 9.44
C LYS A 72 -5.82 -9.04 9.59
N THR A 73 -4.55 -9.42 9.36
CA THR A 73 -3.42 -8.48 9.37
C THR A 73 -3.60 -7.40 8.31
N ARG A 74 -3.96 -7.76 7.08
CA ARG A 74 -4.22 -6.84 5.97
C ARG A 74 -5.31 -5.81 6.30
N ILE A 75 -6.44 -6.25 6.84
CA ILE A 75 -7.54 -5.35 7.25
C ILE A 75 -7.04 -4.34 8.29
N TRP A 76 -6.24 -4.81 9.25
CA TRP A 76 -5.66 -3.95 10.28
C TRP A 76 -4.64 -2.96 9.69
N VAL A 77 -3.69 -3.42 8.85
CA VAL A 77 -2.70 -2.57 8.17
C VAL A 77 -3.39 -1.50 7.33
N ASN A 78 -4.40 -1.88 6.53
CA ASN A 78 -5.16 -0.92 5.72
C ASN A 78 -5.86 0.15 6.56
N ARG A 79 -6.40 -0.24 7.72
CA ARG A 79 -7.03 0.71 8.66
C ARG A 79 -6.01 1.69 9.22
N GLU A 80 -4.87 1.17 9.69
CA GLU A 80 -3.82 1.99 10.30
C GLU A 80 -3.19 2.96 9.30
N MET A 81 -2.84 2.46 8.11
CA MET A 81 -2.27 3.30 7.05
C MET A 81 -3.28 4.30 6.51
N GLY A 82 -4.54 3.89 6.33
CA GLY A 82 -5.59 4.80 5.89
C GLY A 82 -5.84 5.92 6.89
N LYS A 83 -5.78 5.64 8.20
CA LYS A 83 -5.84 6.69 9.23
C LYS A 83 -4.63 7.62 9.13
N PHE A 84 -3.44 7.05 9.10
CA PHE A 84 -2.21 7.81 9.07
C PHE A 84 -2.11 8.76 7.88
N VAL A 85 -2.49 8.30 6.68
CA VAL A 85 -2.45 9.12 5.46
C VAL A 85 -3.45 10.28 5.53
N ARG A 86 -4.63 10.08 6.13
CA ARG A 86 -5.58 11.18 6.39
C ARG A 86 -5.04 12.19 7.39
N ASP A 87 -4.33 11.73 8.43
CA ASP A 87 -3.69 12.62 9.40
C ASP A 87 -2.58 13.48 8.74
N LEU A 88 -2.00 13.02 7.62
CA LEU A 88 -1.07 13.79 6.77
C LEU A 88 -1.75 14.68 5.71
N GLY A 89 -3.09 14.80 5.73
CA GLY A 89 -3.84 15.58 4.72
C GLY A 89 -4.06 14.88 3.37
N GLY A 90 -3.74 13.59 3.28
CA GLY A 90 -4.03 12.71 2.15
C GLY A 90 -5.38 11.99 2.26
N ASP A 91 -5.57 10.96 1.45
CA ASP A 91 -6.77 10.11 1.51
C ASP A 91 -6.43 8.62 1.30
N SER A 92 -7.39 7.73 1.54
CA SER A 92 -7.23 6.29 1.38
C SER A 92 -8.38 5.68 0.58
N GLY A 93 -8.05 5.06 -0.55
CA GLY A 93 -9.00 4.38 -1.41
C GLY A 93 -9.16 2.91 -1.05
N ARG A 94 -10.41 2.42 -0.99
CA ARG A 94 -10.72 0.98 -1.02
C ARG A 94 -11.11 0.59 -2.43
N HIS A 95 -10.78 -0.63 -2.82
CA HIS A 95 -11.17 -1.22 -4.10
C HIS A 95 -12.25 -2.27 -3.89
N PRO A 96 -13.53 -1.89 -3.73
CA PRO A 96 -14.62 -2.83 -3.45
C PRO A 96 -14.92 -3.78 -4.62
N CYS A 97 -14.41 -3.50 -5.83
CA CYS A 97 -14.51 -4.38 -7.00
C CYS A 97 -13.37 -5.40 -7.11
N LEU A 98 -12.28 -5.24 -6.35
CA LEU A 98 -11.19 -6.22 -6.26
C LEU A 98 -11.52 -7.24 -5.16
N LYS A 99 -12.65 -7.92 -5.34
CA LYS A 99 -13.13 -8.99 -4.47
C LYS A 99 -12.85 -10.35 -5.10
N PHE A 100 -12.72 -11.35 -4.22
CA PHE A 100 -12.61 -12.78 -4.51
C PHE A 100 -13.49 -13.29 -5.67
N ASP A 101 -14.70 -12.74 -5.86
CA ASP A 101 -15.71 -13.25 -6.82
C ASP A 101 -15.62 -12.66 -8.25
N CYS A 102 -14.53 -12.00 -8.63
CA CYS A 102 -14.37 -11.45 -9.98
C CYS A 102 -13.21 -12.11 -10.75
N PRO A 103 -13.42 -13.29 -11.37
CA PRO A 103 -12.37 -14.05 -12.06
C PRO A 103 -11.80 -13.39 -13.33
N GLY A 104 -12.33 -12.24 -13.77
CA GLY A 104 -11.94 -11.56 -15.01
C GLY A 104 -10.81 -10.51 -14.91
N ILE A 105 -10.26 -10.26 -13.71
CA ILE A 105 -9.27 -9.20 -13.45
C ILE A 105 -7.92 -9.71 -12.94
N PHE A 106 -7.77 -11.04 -12.81
CA PHE A 106 -6.54 -11.67 -12.35
C PHE A 106 -5.77 -12.23 -13.56
N ILE A 107 -4.60 -11.66 -13.88
CA ILE A 107 -3.69 -12.24 -14.87
C ILE A 107 -2.98 -13.42 -14.19
N ARG A 108 -3.30 -14.64 -14.64
CA ARG A 108 -2.71 -16.00 -14.43
C ARG A 108 -2.15 -16.43 -13.04
N ASP A 109 -1.74 -15.51 -12.17
CA ASP A 109 -1.15 -15.74 -10.85
C ASP A 109 -1.90 -15.04 -9.70
N GLY A 110 -3.03 -14.38 -9.95
CA GLY A 110 -3.86 -13.79 -8.88
C GLY A 110 -3.31 -12.49 -8.28
N GLN A 111 -2.41 -11.77 -8.98
CA GLN A 111 -1.88 -10.47 -8.56
C GLN A 111 -2.24 -9.37 -9.57
N ILE A 112 -2.62 -8.20 -9.06
CA ILE A 112 -2.72 -6.95 -9.82
C ILE A 112 -1.46 -6.15 -9.51
N TRP A 113 -0.92 -5.45 -10.52
CA TRP A 113 0.33 -4.69 -10.46
C TRP A 113 0.45 -3.80 -9.21
N ASP A 114 1.27 -4.23 -8.24
CA ASP A 114 1.69 -3.40 -7.10
C ASP A 114 2.78 -2.43 -7.57
N ILE A 115 2.72 -1.16 -7.16
CA ILE A 115 3.80 -0.18 -7.42
C ILE A 115 4.84 -0.35 -6.31
N PHE A 116 6.02 -0.82 -6.69
CA PHE A 116 7.15 -1.05 -5.79
C PHE A 116 7.87 0.28 -5.48
N PHE A 117 8.07 0.56 -4.19
CA PHE A 117 9.23 1.35 -3.77
C PHE A 117 10.28 0.34 -3.29
N LYS A 118 11.44 0.34 -3.96
CA LYS A 118 12.67 -0.35 -3.56
C LYS A 118 13.61 0.67 -2.96
#